data_AF-A0A2K3KRZ6-F1
#
_entry.id   AF-A0A2K3KRZ6-F1
#
_cell.length_a   1.000
_cell.length_b   1.000
_cell.length_c   1.000
_cell.angle_alpha   90.00
_cell.angle_beta   90.00
_cell.angle_gamma   90.00
#
_symmetry.space_group_name_H-M   'P 1'
#
loop_
_entity.id
_entity.type
_entity.pdbx_description
1 polymer ?
#
loop_
_entity_poly.entity_id
_entity_poly.type
_entity_poly.pdbx_seq_one_letter_code
_entity_poly.pdbx_strand_id
1 'polypeptide(L)' 'MGWHKCNVDAGFHNVFNKTSDGWCLRDHRGNFVLAGTNWREGQYSIIEGEALALLEAMKAIA' A
#
# COMPACT_ATOMS: atom_id res chain seq x y z
N MET A 1 -8.10 -3.80 -22.92
CA MET A 1 -8.81 -2.91 -21.97
C MET A 1 -9.40 -3.77 -20.88
N GLY A 2 -9.12 -3.44 -19.63
CA GLY A 2 -9.58 -4.17 -18.45
C GLY A 2 -9.41 -3.31 -17.21
N TRP A 3 -9.84 -3.82 -16.06
CA TRP A 3 -9.63 -3.18 -14.77
C TRP A 3 -8.38 -3.74 -14.10
N HIS A 4 -7.83 -2.99 -13.15
CA HIS A 4 -6.80 -3.48 -12.25
C HIS A 4 -7.38 -3.57 -10.85
N LYS A 5 -7.00 -4.63 -10.11
CA LYS A 5 -7.23 -4.72 -8.67
C LYS A 5 -6.01 -4.20 -7.95
N CYS A 6 -6.18 -3.22 -7.08
CA CYS A 6 -5.14 -2.86 -6.12
C CYS A 6 -5.55 -3.35 -4.73
N ASN A 7 -4.68 -4.11 -4.08
CA ASN A 7 -4.75 -4.35 -2.64
C ASN A 7 -3.79 -3.43 -1.94
N VAL A 8 -4.19 -2.91 -0.79
CA VAL A 8 -3.43 -2.02 0.07
C VAL A 8 -3.54 -2.54 1.50
N ASP A 9 -2.51 -2.32 2.30
CA ASP A 9 -2.48 -2.67 3.71
C ASP A 9 -1.43 -1.82 4.43
N ALA A 10 -1.63 -1.56 5.72
CA ALA A 10 -0.66 -0.90 6.58
C ALA A 10 -0.25 -1.79 7.78
N GLY A 11 1.04 -1.77 8.09
CA GLY A 11 1.62 -2.46 9.25
C GLY A 11 2.07 -1.48 10.32
N PHE A 12 1.78 -1.78 11.59
CA PHE A 12 2.08 -0.90 12.72
C PHE A 12 3.07 -1.56 13.67
N HIS A 13 4.24 -0.95 13.83
CA HIS A 13 5.40 -1.53 14.50
C HIS A 13 5.77 -0.70 15.74
N ASN A 14 4.98 -0.85 16.81
CA ASN A 14 5.11 -0.08 18.06
C ASN A 14 6.54 -0.06 18.62
N VAL A 15 7.22 -1.22 18.64
CA VAL A 15 8.59 -1.36 19.19
C VAL A 15 9.60 -0.50 18.43
N PHE A 16 9.42 -0.34 17.13
CA PHE A 16 10.33 0.40 16.27
C PHE A 16 9.88 1.84 16.05
N ASN A 17 8.72 2.24 16.57
CA ASN A 17 8.05 3.50 16.27
C ASN A 17 7.96 3.75 14.75
N LYS A 18 7.59 2.71 13.99
CA LYS A 18 7.38 2.80 12.54
C LYS A 18 6.02 2.32 12.09
N THR A 19 5.58 2.86 10.97
CA THR A 19 4.44 2.37 10.20
C THR A 19 4.97 1.93 8.83
N SER A 20 4.61 0.73 8.39
CA SER A 20 4.88 0.27 7.03
C SER A 20 3.62 0.36 6.19
N ASP A 21 3.75 0.60 4.89
CA ASP A 21 2.65 0.44 3.94
C ASP A 21 3.04 -0.50 2.82
N GLY A 22 2.05 -1.18 2.25
CA GLY A 22 2.24 -2.11 1.15
C GLY A 22 1.05 -2.09 0.21
N TRP A 23 1.33 -2.26 -1.09
CA TRP A 23 0.30 -2.38 -2.10
C TRP A 23 0.69 -3.34 -3.22
N CYS A 24 -0.31 -3.94 -3.86
CA CYS A 24 -0.14 -4.91 -4.93
C CYS A 24 -1.21 -4.72 -6.01
N LEU A 25 -0.77 -4.47 -7.24
CA LEU A 25 -1.58 -4.33 -8.43
C LEU A 25 -1.65 -5.65 -9.19
N ARG A 26 -2.86 -6.04 -9.58
CA ARG A 26 -3.13 -7.19 -10.43
C ARG A 26 -4.00 -6.81 -11.61
N ASP A 27 -3.79 -7.47 -12.75
CA ASP A 27 -4.65 -7.29 -13.91
C ASP A 27 -6.04 -7.94 -13.69
N HIS A 28 -6.95 -7.72 -14.62
CA HIS A 28 -8.30 -8.29 -14.61
C HIS A 28 -8.37 -9.83 -14.60
N ARG A 29 -7.26 -10.53 -14.89
CA ARG A 29 -7.14 -11.99 -14.82
C ARG A 29 -6.52 -12.45 -13.49
N GLY A 30 -6.17 -11.51 -12.62
CA GLY A 30 -5.51 -11.76 -11.35
C GLY A 30 -4.00 -11.96 -11.45
N ASN A 31 -3.38 -11.69 -12.61
CA ASN A 31 -1.93 -11.77 -12.73
C ASN A 31 -1.28 -10.60 -12.00
N PHE A 32 -0.14 -10.86 -11.36
CA PHE A 32 0.69 -9.81 -10.80
C PHE A 32 1.14 -8.82 -11.89
N VAL A 33 1.07 -7.52 -11.56
CA VAL A 33 1.56 -6.44 -12.43
C VAL A 33 2.69 -5.70 -11.74
N LEU A 34 2.44 -5.18 -10.53
CA LEU A 34 3.38 -4.35 -9.78
C LEU A 34 3.04 -4.39 -8.29
N ALA A 35 4.02 -4.17 -7.43
CA ALA A 35 3.81 -3.96 -6.00
C ALA A 35 4.84 -2.97 -5.45
N GLY A 36 4.52 -2.39 -4.29
CA GLY A 36 5.41 -1.51 -3.55
C GLY A 36 5.25 -1.71 -2.05
N THR A 37 6.32 -1.41 -1.31
CA THR A 37 6.32 -1.36 0.16
C THR A 37 7.12 -0.16 0.61
N ASN A 38 6.73 0.46 1.71
CA ASN A 38 7.46 1.57 2.29
C ASN A 38 7.54 1.50 3.82
N TRP A 39 8.54 2.17 4.39
CA TRP A 39 8.68 2.39 5.82
C TRP A 39 8.52 3.89 6.11
N ARG A 40 7.73 4.21 7.12
CA ARG A 40 7.48 5.56 7.60
C ARG A 40 7.86 5.66 9.07
N GLU A 41 8.50 6.77 9.42
CA GLU A 41 8.80 7.09 10.80
C GLU A 41 7.53 7.54 11.53
N GLY A 42 7.32 7.03 12.74
CA GLY A 42 6.17 7.31 13.59
C GLY A 42 5.10 6.21 13.59
N GLN A 43 4.27 6.22 14.64
CA GLN A 43 3.02 5.45 14.72
C GLN A 43 1.88 6.29 14.14
N TYR A 44 1.37 5.90 12.98
CA TYR A 44 0.19 6.52 12.40
C TYR A 44 -1.08 5.86 12.93
N SER A 45 -2.21 6.55 12.81
CA SER A 45 -3.50 5.89 13.01
C SER A 45 -3.74 4.84 11.91
N ILE A 46 -4.63 3.90 12.19
CA ILE A 46 -5.03 2.86 11.23
C ILE A 46 -5.49 3.52 9.91
N ILE A 47 -6.37 4.52 9.99
CA ILE A 47 -6.93 5.19 8.81
C ILE A 47 -5.85 5.90 8.00
N GLU A 48 -4.92 6.60 8.67
CA GLU A 48 -3.81 7.28 7.99
C GLU A 48 -2.89 6.30 7.28
N GLY A 49 -2.53 5.18 7.93
CA GLY A 49 -1.68 4.14 7.34
C GLY A 49 -2.30 3.56 6.07
N GLU A 50 -3.57 3.15 6.14
CA GLU A 50 -4.29 2.57 4.99
C GLU A 50 -4.47 3.58 3.85
N ALA A 51 -4.81 4.84 4.19
CA ALA A 51 -4.96 5.89 3.19
C ALA A 51 -3.63 6.20 2.48
N LEU A 52 -2.50 6.13 3.20
CA LEU A 52 -1.17 6.31 2.61
C LEU A 52 -0.76 5.14 1.72
N ALA A 53 -1.07 3.90 2.10
CA ALA A 53 -0.85 2.73 1.24
C ALA A 53 -1.59 2.90 -0.10
N LEU A 54 -2.85 3.37 -0.06
CA LEU A 54 -3.63 3.69 -1.25
C LEU A 54 -3.04 4.85 -2.06
N LEU A 55 -2.60 5.92 -1.40
CA LEU A 55 -2.00 7.07 -2.06
C LEU A 55 -0.71 6.67 -2.81
N GLU A 56 0.17 5.88 -2.20
CA GLU A 56 1.40 5.42 -2.87
C GLU A 56 1.09 4.50 -4.06
N ALA A 57 0.09 3.63 -3.93
CA ALA A 57 -0.38 2.82 -5.05
C ALA A 57 -0.87 3.69 -6.21
N MET A 58 -1.65 4.74 -5.94
CA MET A 58 -2.15 5.65 -6.96
C MET A 58 -1.03 6.42 -7.65
N LYS A 59 -0.02 6.89 -6.90
CA LYS A 59 1.15 7.60 -7.46
C LYS A 59 1.97 6.71 -8.38
N ALA A 60 2.08 5.41 -8.09
CA ALA A 60 2.87 4.49 -8.90
C ALA A 60 2.21 4.10 -10.23
N ILE A 61 0.90 4.37 -10.38
CA ILE A 61 0.09 4.01 -11.55
C ILE A 61 -0.33 5.27 -12.34
N ALA A 62 -0.02 6.47 -11.80
CA ALA A 62 -0.28 7.76 -12.42
C ALA A 62 0.68 8.08 -13.57
#